data_AF-K2F5D4-F1
#
_entry.id   AF-K2F5D4-F1
#
_cell.length_a   1.000
_cell.length_b   1.000
_cell.length_c   1.000
_cell.angle_alpha   90.00
_cell.angle_beta   90.00
_cell.angle_gamma   90.00
#
_symmetry.space_group_name_H-M   'P 1'
#
loop_
_entity.id
_entity.type
_entity.pdbx_description
1 polymer ?
#
loop_
_entity_poly.entity_id
_entity_poly.type
_entity_poly.pdbx_seq_one_letter_code
_entity_poly.pdbx_strand_id
1 'polypeptide(L)'
;MSNKLLAAALVEVPLHAPHLATVAIYRSPALPTLPAELNTGLHVIDFEHQMLLNSMASLRQICHDFETREDCRGCTATSRANCDGHLVGLLGDLLAFIMDHFQTEEKLMRDSLLVLVDRDLCEAHMEDHAAISGKVQQIVAALDPMRTPSLIRDLDKLLHSWITNHVALHDLWLARWVLREDSVLKADLASSR
;
A
#
# COMPACT_ATOMS: atom_id res chain seq x y z
N MET A 1 -45.42 -39.48 26.29
CA MET A 1 -44.05 -39.23 26.79
C MET A 1 -43.10 -39.92 25.82
N SER A 2 -42.61 -39.18 24.81
CA SER A 2 -41.83 -39.74 23.71
C SER A 2 -40.39 -39.26 23.80
N ASN A 3 -39.51 -40.21 24.11
CA ASN A 3 -38.07 -40.12 23.93
C ASN A 3 -37.78 -40.06 22.43
N LYS A 4 -37.24 -38.94 21.94
CA LYS A 4 -36.55 -38.88 20.65
C LYS A 4 -35.16 -38.32 20.91
N LEU A 5 -34.19 -39.25 20.97
CA LEU A 5 -32.78 -38.95 20.77
C LEU A 5 -32.64 -38.30 19.38
N LEU A 6 -32.17 -37.05 19.35
CA LEU A 6 -31.72 -36.40 18.14
C LEU A 6 -30.30 -36.89 17.84
N ALA A 7 -30.15 -37.61 16.73
CA ALA A 7 -28.87 -37.95 16.15
C ALA A 7 -28.13 -36.65 15.79
N ALA A 8 -26.92 -36.49 16.33
CA ALA A 8 -26.01 -35.43 15.93
C ALA A 8 -25.57 -35.69 14.49
N ALA A 9 -26.01 -34.84 13.56
CA ALA A 9 -25.47 -34.79 12.21
C ALA A 9 -24.08 -34.16 12.30
N LEU A 10 -23.04 -34.97 12.08
CA LEU A 10 -21.70 -34.49 11.75
C LEU A 10 -21.79 -33.78 10.40
N VAL A 11 -21.80 -32.46 10.42
CA VAL A 11 -21.60 -31.65 9.22
C VAL A 11 -20.10 -31.53 9.02
N GLU A 12 -19.58 -32.27 8.04
CA GLU A 12 -18.23 -32.04 7.52
C GLU A 12 -18.18 -30.63 6.93
N VAL A 13 -17.42 -29.75 7.58
CA VAL A 13 -17.09 -28.42 7.05
C VAL A 13 -15.93 -28.60 6.08
N PRO A 14 -16.08 -28.29 4.78
CA PRO A 14 -14.95 -28.32 3.87
C PRO A 14 -14.02 -27.15 4.22
N LEU A 15 -12.75 -27.43 4.50
CA LEU A 15 -11.69 -26.41 4.53
C LEU A 15 -11.67 -25.70 3.16
N HIS A 16 -12.33 -24.56 3.06
CA HIS A 16 -12.16 -23.65 1.93
C HIS A 16 -10.87 -22.87 2.15
N ALA A 17 -9.94 -23.04 1.21
CA ALA A 17 -8.75 -22.23 1.04
C ALA A 17 -9.11 -20.73 1.04
N PRO A 18 -8.22 -19.84 1.54
CA PRO A 18 -8.47 -18.41 1.51
C PRO A 18 -8.67 -17.98 0.06
N HIS A 19 -9.84 -17.42 -0.20
CA HIS A 19 -10.18 -16.77 -1.45
C HIS A 19 -9.16 -15.66 -1.67
N LEU A 20 -8.20 -15.89 -2.57
CA LEU A 20 -7.44 -14.81 -3.20
C LEU A 20 -8.48 -13.93 -3.88
N ALA A 21 -8.88 -12.85 -3.20
CA ALA A 21 -9.64 -11.78 -3.81
C ALA A 21 -8.78 -11.30 -4.98
N THR A 22 -9.24 -11.62 -6.18
CA THR A 22 -8.67 -11.12 -7.42
C THR A 22 -8.93 -9.63 -7.43
N VAL A 23 -8.01 -8.85 -6.86
CA VAL A 23 -7.95 -7.40 -7.04
C VAL A 23 -7.91 -7.20 -8.55
N ALA A 24 -8.87 -6.45 -9.08
CA ALA A 24 -8.94 -6.15 -10.49
C ALA A 24 -7.66 -5.38 -10.85
N ILE A 25 -6.68 -6.11 -11.38
CA ILE A 25 -5.40 -5.57 -11.84
C ILE A 25 -5.73 -4.54 -12.91
N TYR A 26 -5.50 -3.28 -12.56
CA TYR A 26 -5.60 -2.14 -13.47
C TYR A 26 -4.89 -2.46 -14.79
N ARG A 27 -5.63 -2.38 -15.88
CA ARG A 27 -5.08 -2.43 -17.24
C ARG A 27 -4.30 -1.14 -17.48
N SER A 28 -2.99 -1.17 -17.18
CA SER A 28 -1.99 -0.18 -17.58
C SER A 28 -0.73 -0.91 -18.06
N PRO A 29 0.12 -0.27 -18.90
CA PRO A 29 1.30 -0.91 -19.50
C PRO A 29 2.31 -1.30 -18.41
N ALA A 30 3.35 -2.06 -18.79
CA ALA A 30 4.40 -2.58 -17.90
C ALA A 30 4.72 -1.66 -16.71
N LEU A 31 4.81 -2.26 -15.51
CA LEU A 31 5.10 -1.55 -14.26
C LEU A 31 6.24 -0.53 -14.44
N PRO A 32 6.11 0.69 -13.91
CA PRO A 32 7.10 1.75 -14.12
C PRO A 32 8.44 1.31 -13.54
N THR A 33 9.53 1.41 -14.30
CA THR A 33 10.88 1.04 -13.80
C THR A 33 11.15 1.71 -12.46
N LEU A 34 11.53 0.90 -11.46
CA LEU A 34 11.81 1.40 -10.12
C LEU A 34 13.06 2.31 -10.16
N PRO A 35 12.96 3.58 -9.72
CA PRO A 35 14.12 4.46 -9.56
C PRO A 35 15.17 3.83 -8.63
N ALA A 36 16.45 4.14 -8.88
CA ALA A 36 17.54 3.55 -8.10
C ALA A 36 17.46 3.92 -6.61
N GLU A 37 16.93 5.11 -6.31
CA GLU A 37 16.75 5.64 -4.97
C GLU A 37 15.68 4.87 -4.17
N LEU A 38 14.77 4.19 -4.87
CA LEU A 38 13.69 3.40 -4.27
C LEU A 38 13.99 1.89 -4.29
N ASN A 39 15.13 1.50 -4.85
CA ASN A 39 15.58 0.12 -4.95
C ASN A 39 16.35 -0.27 -3.68
N THR A 40 15.74 -1.15 -2.90
CA THR A 40 16.29 -1.71 -1.66
C THR A 40 17.12 -2.97 -1.86
N GLY A 41 16.93 -3.63 -3.01
CA GLY A 41 17.50 -4.94 -3.32
C GLY A 41 16.71 -6.10 -2.72
N LEU A 42 15.64 -5.82 -1.95
CA LEU A 42 14.73 -6.83 -1.42
C LEU A 42 13.47 -6.88 -2.30
N HIS A 43 13.38 -7.91 -3.15
CA HIS A 43 12.40 -8.00 -4.23
C HIS A 43 10.94 -7.75 -3.82
N VAL A 44 10.52 -8.21 -2.63
CA VAL A 44 9.14 -7.99 -2.16
C VAL A 44 8.87 -6.51 -1.91
N ILE A 45 9.78 -5.80 -1.24
CA ILE A 45 9.70 -4.37 -0.97
C ILE A 45 9.79 -3.57 -2.29
N ASP A 46 10.75 -3.93 -3.15
CA ASP A 46 10.95 -3.24 -4.44
C ASP A 46 9.72 -3.35 -5.35
N PHE A 47 9.06 -4.51 -5.35
CA PHE A 47 7.80 -4.70 -6.06
C PHE A 47 6.67 -3.84 -5.48
N GLU A 48 6.57 -3.78 -4.15
CA GLU A 48 5.58 -2.94 -3.46
C GLU A 48 5.81 -1.45 -3.75
N HIS A 49 7.05 -0.96 -3.72
CA HIS A 49 7.37 0.42 -4.13
C HIS A 49 6.93 0.70 -5.57
N GLN A 50 7.15 -0.25 -6.47
CA GLN A 50 6.75 -0.11 -7.87
C GLN A 50 5.21 -0.02 -8.02
N MET A 51 4.47 -0.80 -7.23
CA MET A 51 3.01 -0.72 -7.16
C MET A 51 2.51 0.62 -6.62
N LEU A 52 3.18 1.19 -5.62
CA LEU A 52 2.88 2.52 -5.10
C LEU A 52 3.09 3.60 -6.17
N LEU A 53 4.22 3.56 -6.89
CA LEU A 53 4.49 4.48 -8.00
C LEU A 53 3.45 4.38 -9.11
N ASN A 54 2.99 3.17 -9.43
CA ASN A 54 1.91 2.97 -10.41
C ASN A 54 0.58 3.56 -9.94
N SER A 55 0.29 3.46 -8.63
CA SER A 55 -0.90 4.08 -8.04
C SER A 55 -0.84 5.61 -8.11
N MET A 56 0.33 6.20 -7.84
CA MET A 56 0.58 7.64 -8.01
C MET A 56 0.46 8.08 -9.48
N ALA A 57 0.97 7.29 -10.42
CA ALA A 57 0.80 7.56 -11.85
C ALA A 57 -0.69 7.54 -12.25
N SER A 58 -1.45 6.56 -11.72
CA SER A 58 -2.90 6.45 -11.95
C SER A 58 -3.67 7.65 -11.35
N LEU A 59 -3.25 8.13 -10.17
CA LEU A 59 -3.83 9.31 -9.52
C LEU A 59 -3.76 10.56 -10.42
N ARG A 60 -2.61 10.77 -11.09
CA ARG A 60 -2.41 11.88 -12.03
C ARG A 60 -3.31 11.80 -13.27
N GLN A 61 -3.75 10.61 -13.65
CA GLN A 61 -4.61 10.39 -14.83
C GLN A 61 -6.10 10.62 -14.55
N ILE A 62 -6.52 10.75 -13.28
CA ILE A 62 -7.94 10.94 -12.94
C ILE A 62 -8.49 12.24 -13.52
N CYS A 63 -7.71 13.32 -13.46
CA CYS A 63 -8.07 14.59 -14.05
C CYS A 63 -7.23 14.84 -15.30
N HIS A 64 -7.88 15.07 -16.44
CA HIS A 64 -7.23 15.39 -17.71
C HIS A 64 -6.24 16.56 -17.62
N ASP A 65 -6.49 17.51 -16.71
CA ASP A 65 -5.68 18.70 -16.52
C ASP A 65 -5.44 18.89 -15.01
N PHE A 66 -4.76 17.92 -14.40
CA PHE A 66 -4.47 17.97 -12.97
C PHE A 66 -3.35 18.98 -12.64
N GLU A 67 -2.50 19.38 -13.60
CA GLU A 67 -1.37 20.27 -13.35
C GLU A 67 -1.81 21.73 -13.20
N THR A 68 -2.65 22.23 -14.12
CA THR A 68 -2.93 23.68 -14.22
C THR A 68 -4.32 24.07 -13.75
N ARG A 69 -5.28 23.13 -13.75
CA ARG A 69 -6.66 23.42 -13.37
C ARG A 69 -6.80 23.66 -11.87
N GLU A 70 -7.34 24.81 -11.49
CA GLU A 70 -7.61 25.13 -10.09
C GLU A 70 -8.77 24.30 -9.51
N ASP A 71 -9.87 24.18 -10.26
CA ASP A 71 -11.12 23.54 -9.81
C ASP A 71 -11.94 22.91 -10.95
N CYS A 72 -13.06 22.27 -10.60
CA CYS A 72 -13.93 21.58 -11.55
C CYS A 72 -15.16 22.37 -12.03
N ARG A 73 -15.19 23.71 -11.90
CA ARG A 73 -16.34 24.54 -12.38
C ARG A 73 -16.57 24.43 -13.88
N GLY A 74 -15.50 24.34 -14.67
CA GLY A 74 -15.58 24.16 -16.13
C GLY A 74 -15.90 22.73 -16.59
N CYS A 75 -16.01 21.76 -15.67
CA CYS A 75 -16.30 20.37 -16.02
C CYS A 75 -17.81 20.13 -16.12
N THR A 76 -18.22 19.15 -16.91
CA THR A 76 -19.61 18.67 -16.90
C THR A 76 -19.90 17.91 -15.60
N ALA A 77 -21.17 17.81 -15.21
CA ALA A 77 -21.56 17.04 -14.02
C ALA A 77 -21.14 15.56 -14.13
N THR A 78 -21.28 14.96 -15.32
CA THR A 78 -20.84 13.59 -15.59
C THR A 78 -19.32 13.44 -15.44
N SER A 79 -18.54 14.38 -15.97
CA SER A 79 -17.08 14.35 -15.82
C SER A 79 -16.66 14.48 -14.35
N ARG A 80 -17.30 15.36 -13.58
CA ARG A 80 -17.04 15.48 -12.13
C ARG A 80 -17.33 14.19 -11.40
N ALA A 81 -18.51 13.60 -11.61
CA ALA A 81 -18.91 12.36 -10.95
C ALA A 81 -17.97 11.19 -11.29
N ASN A 82 -17.51 11.10 -12.54
CA ASN A 82 -16.56 10.07 -12.95
C ASN A 82 -15.19 10.26 -12.29
N CYS A 83 -14.64 11.48 -12.30
CA CYS A 83 -13.37 11.76 -11.66
C CYS A 83 -13.43 11.51 -10.14
N ASP A 84 -14.51 11.93 -9.50
CA ASP A 84 -14.74 11.72 -8.07
C ASP A 84 -14.85 10.23 -7.72
N GLY A 85 -15.65 9.47 -8.46
CA GLY A 85 -15.77 8.02 -8.26
C GLY A 85 -14.45 7.28 -8.49
N HIS A 86 -13.68 7.66 -9.51
CA HIS A 86 -12.35 7.10 -9.76
C HIS A 86 -11.37 7.45 -8.64
N LEU A 87 -11.42 8.67 -8.11
CA LEU A 87 -10.57 9.11 -7.01
C LEU A 87 -10.89 8.33 -5.73
N VAL A 88 -12.17 8.21 -5.37
CA VAL A 88 -12.60 7.44 -4.20
C VAL A 88 -12.16 5.97 -4.32
N GLY A 89 -12.36 5.34 -5.48
CA GLY A 89 -11.92 3.96 -5.71
C GLY A 89 -10.41 3.78 -5.56
N LEU A 90 -9.64 4.63 -6.25
CA LEU A 90 -8.17 4.57 -6.19
C LEU A 90 -7.64 4.82 -4.77
N LEU A 91 -8.26 5.73 -4.01
CA LEU A 91 -7.88 5.99 -2.62
C LEU A 91 -8.12 4.79 -1.71
N GLY A 92 -9.22 4.06 -1.91
CA GLY A 92 -9.50 2.83 -1.19
C GLY A 92 -8.43 1.76 -1.47
N ASP A 93 -8.12 1.53 -2.74
CA ASP A 93 -7.11 0.56 -3.17
C ASP A 93 -5.72 0.95 -2.66
N LEU A 94 -5.36 2.23 -2.76
CA LEU A 94 -4.09 2.76 -2.29
C LEU A 94 -3.92 2.59 -0.77
N LEU A 95 -4.95 2.92 0.01
CA LEU A 95 -4.92 2.78 1.47
C LEU A 95 -4.74 1.32 1.89
N ALA A 96 -5.51 0.41 1.28
CA ALA A 96 -5.38 -1.01 1.54
C ALA A 96 -3.97 -1.51 1.22
N PHE A 97 -3.46 -1.14 0.04
CA PHE A 97 -2.12 -1.49 -0.40
C PHE A 97 -1.02 -0.96 0.55
N ILE A 98 -1.09 0.31 0.95
CA ILE A 98 -0.11 0.92 1.86
C ILE A 98 -0.12 0.21 3.22
N MET A 99 -1.30 -0.15 3.74
CA MET A 99 -1.39 -0.90 4.99
C MET A 99 -0.77 -2.30 4.88
N ASP A 100 -0.97 -2.99 3.77
CA ASP A 100 -0.36 -4.31 3.52
C ASP A 100 1.17 -4.21 3.42
N HIS A 101 1.69 -3.21 2.71
CA HIS A 101 3.12 -2.92 2.62
C HIS A 101 3.76 -2.68 3.99
N PHE A 102 3.14 -1.84 4.84
CA PHE A 102 3.62 -1.61 6.21
C PHE A 102 3.64 -2.89 7.03
N GLN A 103 2.62 -3.74 6.89
CA GLN A 103 2.60 -5.03 7.57
C GLN A 103 3.72 -5.96 7.10
N THR A 104 4.04 -5.97 5.79
CA THR A 104 5.17 -6.70 5.23
C THR A 104 6.47 -6.27 5.91
N GLU A 105 6.74 -4.97 5.96
CA GLU A 105 7.99 -4.43 6.52
C GLU A 105 8.09 -4.61 8.02
N GLU A 106 7.02 -4.34 8.76
CA GLU A 106 6.98 -4.56 10.20
C GLU A 106 7.13 -6.04 10.57
N LYS A 107 6.60 -6.94 9.73
CA LYS A 107 6.86 -8.37 9.87
C LYS A 107 8.32 -8.69 9.61
N LEU A 108 8.95 -8.12 8.57
CA LEU A 108 10.38 -8.28 8.33
C LEU A 108 11.22 -7.75 9.49
N MET A 109 10.86 -6.61 10.10
CA MET A 109 11.54 -6.08 11.28
C MET A 109 11.49 -7.06 12.46
N ARG A 110 10.32 -7.66 12.72
CA ARG A 110 10.14 -8.66 13.79
C ARG A 110 10.89 -9.97 13.50
N ASP A 111 10.68 -10.53 12.31
CA ASP A 111 11.18 -11.86 11.92
C ASP A 111 12.71 -11.87 11.76
N SER A 112 13.30 -10.73 11.37
CA SER A 112 14.77 -10.56 11.29
C SER A 112 15.44 -10.24 12.63
N LEU A 113 14.65 -10.19 13.70
CA LEU A 113 15.04 -9.80 15.06
C LEU A 113 15.60 -8.38 15.19
N LEU A 114 15.35 -7.50 14.19
CA LEU A 114 15.82 -6.11 14.24
C LEU A 114 15.29 -5.39 15.48
N VAL A 115 14.02 -5.63 15.83
CA VAL A 115 13.36 -5.03 17.00
C VAL A 115 14.10 -5.32 18.32
N LEU A 116 14.80 -6.45 18.41
CA LEU A 116 15.57 -6.80 19.61
C LEU A 116 16.94 -6.11 19.68
N VAL A 117 17.44 -5.62 18.53
CA VAL A 117 18.76 -5.01 18.40
C VAL A 117 18.65 -3.50 18.41
N ASP A 118 17.69 -2.94 17.67
CA ASP A 118 17.47 -1.50 17.56
C ASP A 118 15.97 -1.21 17.57
N ARG A 119 15.41 -1.15 18.78
CA ARG A 119 13.99 -0.89 19.00
C ARG A 119 13.60 0.52 18.56
N ASP A 120 14.44 1.52 18.84
CA ASP A 120 14.14 2.93 18.55
C ASP A 120 14.03 3.16 17.04
N LEU A 121 14.89 2.50 16.25
CA LEU A 121 14.79 2.54 14.78
C LEU A 121 13.47 1.93 14.29
N CYS A 122 13.04 0.79 14.84
CA CYS A 122 11.77 0.17 14.49
C CYS A 122 10.56 1.02 14.91
N GLU A 123 10.61 1.65 16.08
CA GLU A 123 9.55 2.55 16.55
C GLU A 123 9.44 3.79 15.66
N ALA A 124 10.56 4.42 15.30
CA ALA A 124 10.58 5.53 14.36
C ALA A 124 10.01 5.15 12.99
N HIS A 125 10.29 3.93 12.51
CA HIS A 125 9.74 3.40 11.26
C HIS A 125 8.20 3.28 11.34
N MET A 126 7.67 2.61 12.37
CA MET A 126 6.22 2.47 12.58
C MET A 126 5.51 3.81 12.82
N GLU A 127 6.17 4.76 13.47
CA GLU A 127 5.63 6.11 13.65
C GLU A 127 5.49 6.86 12.33
N ASP A 128 6.45 6.71 11.40
CA ASP A 128 6.33 7.31 10.07
C ASP A 128 5.18 6.67 9.26
N HIS A 129 4.98 5.35 9.34
CA HIS A 129 3.80 4.65 8.79
C HIS A 129 2.49 5.23 9.31
N ALA A 130 2.39 5.41 10.63
CA ALA A 130 1.20 5.98 11.25
C ALA A 130 0.98 7.44 10.82
N ALA A 131 2.06 8.23 10.73
CA ALA A 131 2.00 9.63 10.35
C ALA A 131 1.53 9.84 8.91
N ILE A 132 2.06 9.06 7.94
CA ILE A 132 1.59 9.16 6.55
C ILE A 132 0.15 8.66 6.42
N SER A 133 -0.22 7.57 7.08
CA SER A 133 -1.59 7.05 7.09
C SER A 133 -2.59 8.11 7.57
N GLY A 134 -2.26 8.81 8.66
CA GLY A 134 -3.08 9.90 9.19
C GLY A 134 -3.23 11.06 8.20
N LYS A 135 -2.15 11.46 7.51
CA LYS A 135 -2.20 12.53 6.50
C LYS A 135 -3.04 12.14 5.28
N VAL A 136 -2.90 10.90 4.80
CA VAL A 136 -3.71 10.39 3.68
C VAL A 136 -5.20 10.37 4.07
N GLN A 137 -5.53 9.88 5.26
CA GLN A 137 -6.90 9.89 5.77
C GLN A 137 -7.48 11.30 5.89
N GLN A 138 -6.69 12.30 6.29
CA GLN A 138 -7.14 13.70 6.32
C GLN A 138 -7.48 14.23 4.93
N ILE A 139 -6.67 13.90 3.91
CA ILE A 139 -6.96 14.26 2.51
C ILE A 139 -8.25 13.58 2.03
N VAL A 140 -8.42 12.29 2.32
CA VAL A 140 -9.63 11.53 1.99
C VAL A 140 -10.86 12.12 2.68
N ALA A 141 -10.76 12.52 3.95
CA ALA A 141 -11.86 13.15 4.68
C ALA A 141 -12.23 14.54 4.13
N ALA A 142 -11.30 15.20 3.42
CA ALA A 142 -11.49 16.50 2.79
C ALA A 142 -11.94 16.43 1.32
N LEU A 143 -12.36 15.25 0.84
CA LEU A 143 -12.83 15.06 -0.53
C LEU A 143 -13.99 16.00 -0.87
N ASP A 144 -13.79 16.78 -1.93
CA ASP A 144 -14.77 17.70 -2.50
C ASP A 144 -14.70 17.58 -4.05
N PRO A 145 -15.79 17.19 -4.72
CA PRO A 145 -15.83 17.05 -6.18
C PRO A 145 -15.51 18.34 -6.95
N MET A 146 -15.59 19.51 -6.32
CA MET A 146 -15.19 20.78 -6.92
C MET A 146 -13.68 21.01 -6.85
N ARG A 147 -13.00 20.34 -5.92
CA ARG A 147 -11.57 20.51 -5.61
C ARG A 147 -10.70 19.32 -6.00
N THR A 148 -11.27 18.33 -6.71
CA THR A 148 -10.57 17.13 -7.19
C THR A 148 -9.15 17.40 -7.74
N PRO A 149 -8.89 18.40 -8.61
CA PRO A 149 -7.54 18.64 -9.13
C PRO A 149 -6.55 19.06 -8.04
N SER A 150 -6.98 19.89 -7.08
CA SER A 150 -6.13 20.30 -5.96
C SER A 150 -5.81 19.13 -5.02
N LEU A 151 -6.81 18.30 -4.72
CA LEU A 151 -6.63 17.14 -3.84
C LEU A 151 -5.69 16.10 -4.46
N ILE A 152 -5.81 15.84 -5.77
CA ILE A 152 -4.89 14.99 -6.53
C ILE A 152 -3.45 15.50 -6.41
N ARG A 153 -3.23 16.81 -6.58
CA ARG A 153 -1.89 17.41 -6.46
C ARG A 153 -1.32 17.34 -5.04
N ASP A 154 -2.15 17.60 -4.04
CA ASP A 154 -1.73 17.58 -2.65
C ASP A 154 -1.34 16.16 -2.22
N LEU A 155 -2.12 15.16 -2.63
CA LEU A 155 -1.80 13.76 -2.39
C LEU A 155 -0.57 13.29 -3.16
N ASP A 156 -0.46 13.64 -4.45
CA ASP A 156 0.71 13.27 -5.27
C ASP A 156 2.02 13.81 -4.68
N LYS A 157 2.02 15.09 -4.27
CA LYS A 157 3.18 15.72 -3.61
C LYS A 157 3.50 15.06 -2.26
N LEU A 158 2.47 14.78 -1.47
CA LEU A 158 2.63 14.13 -0.17
C LEU A 158 3.28 12.75 -0.35
N LEU A 159 2.71 11.90 -1.20
CA LEU A 159 3.21 10.55 -1.43
C LEU A 159 4.61 10.54 -2.03
N HIS A 160 4.89 11.43 -3.00
CA HIS A 160 6.20 11.51 -3.62
C HIS A 160 7.30 11.93 -2.64
N SER A 161 7.02 12.95 -1.83
CA SER A 161 7.96 13.39 -0.79
C SER A 161 8.13 12.33 0.29
N TRP A 162 7.06 11.65 0.68
CA TRP A 162 7.10 10.62 1.71
C TRP A 162 7.91 9.41 1.23
N ILE A 163 7.54 8.77 0.12
CA ILE A 163 8.19 7.53 -0.34
C ILE A 163 9.70 7.71 -0.52
N THR A 164 10.13 8.86 -1.06
CA THR A 164 11.56 9.14 -1.28
C THR A 164 12.32 9.23 0.04
N ASN A 165 11.76 9.88 1.05
CA ASN A 165 12.40 10.04 2.35
C ASN A 165 12.32 8.76 3.18
N HIS A 166 11.17 8.09 3.15
CA HIS A 166 10.87 6.88 3.89
C HIS A 166 11.83 5.76 3.50
N VAL A 167 11.92 5.46 2.20
CA VAL A 167 12.84 4.43 1.68
C VAL A 167 14.28 4.72 2.07
N ALA A 168 14.70 5.99 1.95
CA ALA A 168 16.07 6.38 2.25
C ALA A 168 16.43 6.24 3.74
N LEU A 169 15.48 6.55 4.64
CA LEU A 169 15.69 6.56 6.08
C LEU A 169 15.41 5.22 6.75
N HIS A 170 14.51 4.42 6.19
CA HIS A 170 13.96 3.23 6.84
C HIS A 170 14.20 1.97 6.00
N ASP A 171 13.68 1.89 4.79
CA ASP A 171 13.58 0.61 4.07
C ASP A 171 14.95 0.13 3.57
N LEU A 172 15.83 1.06 3.19
CA LEU A 172 17.23 0.73 2.88
C LEU A 172 17.96 0.13 4.08
N TRP A 173 17.67 0.60 5.29
CA TRP A 173 18.25 0.03 6.51
C TRP A 173 17.68 -1.33 6.83
N LEU A 174 16.36 -1.48 6.73
CA LEU A 174 15.68 -2.77 6.90
C LEU A 174 16.20 -3.80 5.90
N ALA A 175 16.31 -3.46 4.61
CA ALA A 175 16.82 -4.36 3.59
C ALA A 175 18.28 -4.75 3.84
N ARG A 176 19.16 -3.80 4.21
CA ARG A 176 20.54 -4.11 4.60
C ARG A 176 20.59 -5.07 5.79
N TRP A 177 19.74 -4.86 6.78
CA TRP A 177 19.60 -5.77 7.91
C TRP A 177 19.17 -7.15 7.41
N VAL A 178 18.08 -7.27 6.67
CA VAL A 178 17.55 -8.56 6.21
C VAL A 178 18.52 -9.32 5.29
N LEU A 179 19.28 -8.62 4.44
CA LEU A 179 20.16 -9.22 3.43
C LEU A 179 21.59 -9.54 3.92
N ARG A 180 21.93 -9.17 5.16
CA ARG A 180 23.24 -9.49 5.77
C ARG A 180 23.52 -10.99 5.73
N GLU A 181 24.79 -11.36 5.67
CA GLU A 181 25.21 -12.76 5.44
C GLU A 181 24.78 -13.72 6.56
N ASP A 182 24.78 -13.24 7.79
CA ASP A 182 24.38 -13.97 9.00
C ASP A 182 22.89 -13.82 9.33
N SER A 183 22.09 -13.25 8.41
CA SER A 183 20.66 -13.11 8.59
C SER A 183 19.97 -14.47 8.68
N VAL A 184 19.19 -14.66 9.75
CA VAL A 184 18.33 -15.83 9.93
C VAL A 184 17.34 -16.01 8.77
N LEU A 185 16.94 -14.93 8.10
CA LEU A 185 16.00 -14.96 6.96
C LEU A 185 16.66 -15.25 5.62
N LYS A 186 17.97 -15.02 5.47
CA LYS A 186 18.68 -15.29 4.22
C LYS A 186 18.80 -16.79 3.94
N ALA A 187 18.89 -17.60 5.00
CA ALA A 187 18.87 -19.06 4.90
C ALA A 187 17.56 -19.58 4.29
N ASP A 188 16.42 -19.00 4.67
CA ASP A 188 15.09 -19.40 4.20
C ASP A 188 14.79 -18.88 2.78
N LEU A 189 15.23 -17.65 2.45
CA LEU A 189 15.12 -17.07 1.10
C LEU A 189 16.00 -17.79 0.06
N ALA A 190 17.08 -18.44 0.49
CA ALA A 190 17.93 -19.27 -0.37
C ALA A 190 17.41 -20.71 -0.55
N SER A 191 16.66 -21.24 0.42
CA SER A 191 16.08 -22.60 0.37
C SER A 191 14.77 -22.69 -0.40
N SER A 192 14.14 -21.56 -0.73
CA SER A 192 12.84 -21.49 -1.42
C SER A 192 12.95 -21.27 -2.94
N ARG A 193 14.13 -21.53 -3.54
CA ARG A 193 14.35 -21.49 -5.00
C ARG A 193 14.43 -22.88 -5.60
#